data_AF-A0ABD2YM98-F1
#
_entry.id   AF-A0ABD2YM98-F1
#
_cell.length_a   1.000
_cell.length_b   1.000
_cell.length_c   1.000
_cell.angle_alpha   90.00
_cell.angle_beta   90.00
_cell.angle_gamma   90.00
#
_symmetry.space_group_name_H-M   'P 1'
#
loop_
_entity.id
_entity.type
_entity.pdbx_description
1 polymer ?
#
loop_
_entity_poly.entity_id
_entity_poly.type
_entity_poly.pdbx_seq_one_letter_code
_entity_poly.pdbx_strand_id
1 'polypeptide(L)'
;MGNNTAPVFIDCKVDGHPILQNKEVHGRDNFYIKITHKGIYYCDASWGVNFANFNAYSHERDATHKDLTWIIGEEGMFLGWDDEEEFSLGVPWVEV
;
A
#
# COMPACT_ATOMS: atom_id res chain seq x y z
N MET A 1 7.40 -24.65 3.59
CA MET A 1 6.25 -23.95 4.21
C MET A 1 6.78 -22.65 4.79
N GLY A 2 6.95 -21.62 3.95
CA GLY A 2 7.75 -20.44 4.30
C GLY A 2 6.90 -19.27 4.78
N ASN A 3 7.20 -18.76 5.97
CA ASN A 3 7.17 -17.36 6.43
C ASN A 3 6.04 -16.38 6.02
N ASN A 4 4.85 -16.84 5.63
CA ASN A 4 3.69 -15.94 5.38
C ASN A 4 2.95 -15.47 6.65
N THR A 5 3.59 -15.52 7.82
CA THR A 5 2.99 -15.14 9.12
C THR A 5 3.51 -13.83 9.71
N ALA A 6 4.66 -13.31 9.24
CA ALA A 6 5.15 -12.04 9.73
C ALA A 6 4.23 -10.91 9.24
N PRO A 7 3.71 -10.05 10.13
CA PRO A 7 2.89 -8.92 9.71
C PRO A 7 3.70 -7.92 8.89
N VAL A 8 3.02 -7.29 7.94
CA VAL A 8 3.46 -6.05 7.32
C VAL A 8 2.92 -4.88 8.14
N PHE A 9 3.80 -3.94 8.45
CA PHE A 9 3.41 -2.70 9.10
C PHE A 9 3.35 -1.58 8.06
N ILE A 10 2.25 -0.84 8.03
CA ILE A 10 2.04 0.27 7.12
C ILE A 10 1.85 1.57 7.91
N ASP A 11 2.64 2.58 7.55
CA ASP A 11 2.53 3.97 7.97
C ASP A 11 2.13 4.83 6.78
N CYS A 12 1.20 5.76 6.95
CA CYS A 12 0.79 6.66 5.87
C CYS A 12 0.69 8.11 6.34
N LYS A 13 1.04 9.03 5.45
CA LYS A 13 0.98 10.47 5.64
C LYS A 13 0.27 11.13 4.47
N VAL A 14 -0.46 12.20 4.76
CA VAL A 14 -1.05 13.11 3.76
C VAL A 14 -0.45 14.47 3.94
N ASP A 15 0.23 14.97 2.91
CA ASP A 15 0.93 16.27 2.95
C ASP A 15 1.87 16.40 4.16
N GLY A 16 2.51 15.29 4.54
CA GLY A 16 3.41 15.20 5.69
C GLY A 16 2.74 14.96 7.04
N HIS A 17 1.41 15.01 7.13
CA HIS A 17 0.66 14.71 8.36
C HIS A 17 0.31 13.23 8.44
N PRO A 18 0.63 12.54 9.55
CA PRO A 18 0.31 11.13 9.70
C PRO A 18 -1.21 10.90 9.76
N ILE A 19 -1.69 9.95 8.96
CA ILE A 19 -3.10 9.53 8.92
C ILE A 19 -3.29 8.07 9.34
N LEU A 20 -2.21 7.28 9.25
CA LEU A 20 -2.18 5.88 9.65
C LEU A 20 -0.80 5.61 10.22
N GLN A 21 -0.73 4.93 11.36
CA GLN A 21 0.52 4.56 12.00
C GLN A 21 0.46 3.12 12.48
N ASN A 22 1.52 2.35 12.21
CA ASN A 22 1.71 0.96 12.60
C ASN A 22 0.51 0.08 12.29
N LYS A 23 -0.11 0.26 11.11
CA LYS A 23 -1.20 -0.61 10.69
C LYS A 23 -0.63 -1.99 10.37
N GLU A 24 -0.97 -2.95 11.20
CA GLU A 24 -0.69 -4.36 10.96
C GLU A 24 -1.62 -4.91 9.88
N VAL A 25 -1.02 -5.55 8.87
CA VAL A 25 -1.67 -6.25 7.77
C VAL A 25 -0.97 -7.59 7.58
N HIS A 26 -1.70 -8.70 7.49
CA HIS A 26 -1.07 -10.00 7.29
C HIS A 26 -0.84 -10.27 5.79
N GLY A 27 0.13 -11.12 5.46
CA GLY A 27 0.45 -11.42 4.06
C GLY A 27 -0.76 -11.94 3.29
N ARG A 28 -1.01 -11.37 2.09
CA ARG A 28 -2.21 -11.55 1.25
C ARG A 28 -3.49 -10.84 1.71
N ASP A 29 -3.47 -10.08 2.80
CA ASP A 29 -4.59 -9.21 3.12
C ASP A 29 -4.59 -7.96 2.23
N ASN A 30 -5.80 -7.45 1.98
CA ASN A 30 -6.00 -6.21 1.24
C ASN A 30 -5.77 -5.01 2.16
N PHE A 31 -4.96 -4.08 1.71
CA PHE A 31 -4.79 -2.76 2.31
C PHE A 31 -5.65 -1.74 1.56
N TYR A 32 -6.70 -1.29 2.24
CA TYR A 32 -7.58 -0.23 1.74
C TYR A 32 -7.21 1.11 2.36
N ILE A 33 -7.03 2.11 1.51
CA ILE A 33 -6.84 3.49 1.94
C ILE A 33 -8.01 4.35 1.51
N LYS A 34 -8.72 4.94 2.48
CA LYS A 34 -9.81 5.86 2.19
C LYS A 34 -9.25 7.25 1.92
N ILE A 35 -9.37 7.72 0.68
CA ILE A 35 -8.99 9.08 0.30
C ILE A 35 -10.09 10.03 0.78
N THR A 36 -9.77 10.79 1.83
CA THR A 36 -10.73 11.66 2.52
C THR A 36 -10.55 13.14 2.17
N HIS A 37 -9.36 13.53 1.72
CA HIS A 37 -9.01 14.92 1.41
C HIS A 37 -8.07 14.97 0.20
N LYS A 38 -8.00 16.11 -0.49
CA LYS A 38 -7.05 16.31 -1.59
C LYS A 38 -5.66 16.52 -1.00
N GLY A 39 -4.68 15.69 -1.38
CA GLY A 39 -3.31 15.78 -0.91
C GLY A 39 -2.43 14.65 -1.47
N ILE A 40 -1.15 14.65 -1.12
CA ILE A 40 -0.20 13.60 -1.47
C ILE A 40 -0.23 12.53 -0.38
N TYR A 41 -0.79 11.36 -0.71
CA TYR A 41 -0.81 10.21 0.18
C TYR A 41 0.44 9.38 -0.05
N TYR A 42 1.32 9.38 0.93
CA TYR A 42 2.57 8.64 0.89
C TYR A 42 2.56 7.60 2.02
N CYS A 43 2.90 6.36 1.70
CA CYS A 43 2.95 5.27 2.65
C CYS A 43 4.30 4.56 2.62
N ASP A 44 4.70 4.11 3.79
CA ASP A 44 5.85 3.26 4.06
C ASP A 44 5.32 1.92 4.55
N ALA A 45 5.80 0.83 3.95
CA ALA A 45 5.48 -0.53 4.38
C ALA A 45 6.77 -1.27 4.74
N SER A 46 6.73 -2.02 5.85
CA SER A 46 7.86 -2.83 6.30
C SER A 46 7.43 -4.26 6.58
N TRP A 47 8.18 -5.22 6.05
CA TRP A 47 7.98 -6.65 6.24
C TRP A 47 9.30 -7.34 6.59
N GLY A 48 9.59 -7.42 7.89
CA GLY A 48 10.90 -7.88 8.38
C GLY A 48 12.01 -6.91 7.95
N VAL A 49 12.91 -7.36 7.08
CA VAL A 49 14.00 -6.55 6.48
C VAL A 49 13.64 -5.94 5.13
N ASN A 50 12.44 -6.22 4.63
CA ASN A 50 11.94 -5.68 3.37
C ASN A 50 11.17 -4.39 3.60
N PHE A 51 11.33 -3.42 2.72
CA PHE A 51 10.67 -2.13 2.77
C PHE A 51 10.10 -1.74 1.42
N ALA A 52 8.98 -1.05 1.42
CA ALA A 52 8.40 -0.44 0.23
C ALA A 52 7.88 0.95 0.58
N ASN A 53 8.18 1.92 -0.28
CA ASN A 53 7.76 3.29 -0.14
C ASN A 53 6.96 3.68 -1.38
N PHE A 54 5.74 4.17 -1.21
CA PHE A 54 4.85 4.37 -2.34
C PHE A 54 3.87 5.52 -2.16
N ASN A 55 3.55 6.17 -3.28
CA ASN A 55 2.43 7.11 -3.34
C ASN A 55 1.14 6.29 -3.37
N ALA A 56 0.54 6.12 -2.20
CA ALA A 56 -0.71 5.41 -2.03
C ALA A 56 -1.86 6.08 -2.81
N TYR A 57 -1.80 7.38 -3.06
CA TYR A 57 -2.63 8.06 -4.06
C TYR A 57 -1.81 9.11 -4.83
N SER A 58 -1.99 9.17 -6.15
CA SER A 58 -1.48 10.22 -7.01
C SER A 58 -2.60 10.73 -7.91
N HIS A 59 -2.82 12.05 -7.93
CA HIS A 59 -3.88 12.65 -8.74
C HIS A 59 -3.73 12.32 -10.23
N GLU A 60 -2.51 12.31 -10.76
CA GLU A 60 -2.27 12.02 -12.18
C GLU A 60 -2.60 10.58 -12.57
N ARG A 61 -2.47 9.64 -11.61
CA ARG A 61 -2.72 8.20 -11.82
C ARG A 61 -4.16 7.81 -11.49
N ASP A 62 -4.72 8.36 -10.42
CA ASP A 62 -5.89 7.81 -9.73
C ASP A 62 -7.15 8.69 -9.85
N ALA A 63 -7.08 9.91 -10.39
CA ALA A 63 -8.21 10.86 -10.36
C ALA A 63 -9.47 10.40 -11.10
N THR A 64 -9.36 9.45 -12.01
CA THR A 64 -10.49 8.88 -12.78
C THR A 64 -11.17 7.70 -12.09
N HIS A 65 -10.59 7.21 -11.00
CA HIS A 65 -11.05 6.02 -10.27
C HIS A 65 -11.77 6.41 -8.99
N LYS A 66 -12.79 5.64 -8.63
CA LYS A 66 -13.59 5.83 -7.41
C LYS A 66 -12.95 5.15 -6.22
N ASP A 67 -12.46 3.94 -6.43
CA ASP A 67 -11.89 3.10 -5.38
C ASP A 67 -10.47 2.67 -5.74
N LEU A 68 -9.63 2.57 -4.72
CA LEU A 68 -8.22 2.22 -4.85
C LEU A 68 -7.87 1.14 -3.83
N THR A 69 -7.32 0.03 -4.32
CA THR A 69 -6.97 -1.12 -3.48
C THR A 69 -5.50 -1.45 -3.65
N TRP A 70 -4.79 -1.61 -2.54
CA TRP A 70 -3.44 -2.12 -2.52
C TRP A 70 -3.43 -3.53 -1.93
N ILE A 71 -2.76 -4.47 -2.58
CA ILE A 71 -2.60 -5.84 -2.09
C ILE A 71 -1.13 -6.10 -1.78
N ILE A 72 -0.91 -6.76 -0.65
CA ILE A 72 0.42 -7.17 -0.21
C ILE A 72 0.72 -8.54 -0.82
N GLY A 73 1.67 -8.56 -1.76
CA GLY A 73 2.19 -9.77 -2.37
C GLY A 73 3.61 -10.10 -1.91
N GLU A 74 4.07 -11.29 -2.26
CA GLU A 74 5.43 -11.75 -1.96
C GLU A 74 6.50 -10.92 -2.69
N GLU A 75 6.17 -10.36 -3.87
CA GLU A 75 7.07 -9.54 -4.69
C GLU A 75 7.03 -8.05 -4.34
N GLY A 76 5.96 -7.59 -3.68
CA GLY A 76 5.75 -6.17 -3.40
C GLY A 76 4.30 -5.80 -3.14
N MET A 77 4.02 -4.52 -3.32
CA MET A 77 2.71 -3.90 -3.22
C MET A 77 2.08 -3.81 -4.61
N PHE A 78 0.92 -4.43 -4.78
CA PHE A 78 0.15 -4.44 -6.01
C PHE A 78 -0.99 -3.44 -5.94
N LEU A 79 -1.28 -2.73 -7.03
CA LEU A 79 -2.34 -1.73 -7.13
C LEU A 79 -3.45 -2.20 -8.07
N GLY A 80 -4.69 -1.92 -7.67
CA GLY A 80 -5.89 -2.08 -8.50
C GLY A 80 -6.90 -0.96 -8.23
N TRP A 81 -7.80 -0.75 -9.19
CA TRP A 81 -8.84 0.29 -9.15
C TRP A 81 -10.24 -0.30 -9.26
N ASP A 82 -11.27 0.41 -8.79
CA ASP A 82 -12.70 0.19 -9.12
C ASP A 82 -13.18 -1.29 -9.12
N ASP A 83 -12.73 -2.08 -8.14
CA ASP A 83 -13.02 -3.51 -7.99
C ASP A 83 -12.48 -4.41 -9.14
N GLU A 84 -11.43 -3.99 -9.84
CA GLU A 84 -10.72 -4.80 -10.83
C GLU A 84 -10.20 -6.12 -10.21
N GLU A 85 -10.34 -7.21 -10.96
CA GLU A 85 -9.84 -8.54 -10.56
C GLU A 85 -8.32 -8.68 -10.76
N GLU A 86 -7.73 -7.82 -11.60
CA GLU A 86 -6.31 -7.84 -11.91
C GLU A 86 -5.57 -6.70 -11.19
N PHE A 87 -4.54 -7.08 -10.45
CA PHE A 87 -3.68 -6.14 -9.75
C PHE A 87 -2.30 -6.11 -10.42
N SER A 88 -1.78 -4.92 -10.65
CA SER A 88 -0.44 -4.73 -11.22
C SER A 88 0.57 -4.48 -10.12
N LEU A 89 1.79 -5.03 -10.25
CA LEU A 89 2.87 -4.72 -9.32
C LEU A 89 3.16 -3.22 -9.39
N GLY A 90 2.83 -2.50 -8.32
CA GLY A 90 3.01 -1.05 -8.22
C GLY A 90 4.40 -0.72 -7.70
N VAL A 91 4.80 -1.37 -6.59
CA VAL A 91 6.09 -1.13 -5.94
C VAL A 91 6.68 -2.44 -5.42
N PRO A 92 7.88 -2.85 -5.88
CA PRO A 92 8.54 -4.05 -5.37
C PRO A 92 9.09 -3.83 -3.96
N TRP A 93 9.26 -4.92 -3.21
CA TRP A 93 10.03 -4.90 -1.96
C TRP A 93 11.51 -4.59 -2.23
N VAL A 94 12.11 -3.81 -1.34
CA VAL A 94 13.55 -3.56 -1.30
C VAL A 94 14.10 -4.08 0.02
N GLU A 95 15.09 -4.96 -0.05
CA GLU A 95 15.83 -5.48 1.11
C GLU A 95 16.97 -4.50 1.45
N VAL A 96 17.18 -4.25 2.75
CA VAL A 96 18.27 -3.41 3.27
C VAL A 96 19.31 -4.23 4.04
#